data_AF-A0A8S8E0J0-F1
#
_entry.id   AF-A0A8S8E0J0-F1
#
_cell.length_a   1.000
_cell.length_b   1.000
_cell.length_c   1.000
_cell.angle_alpha   90.00
_cell.angle_beta   90.00
_cell.angle_gamma   90.00
#
_symmetry.space_group_name_H-M   'P 1'
#
loop_
_entity.id
_entity.type
_entity.pdbx_description
1 polymer ?
#
loop_
_entity_poly.entity_id
_entity_poly.type
_entity_poly.pdbx_seq_one_letter_code
_entity_poly.pdbx_strand_id
1 'polypeptide(L)'
;MSNTNVDYNKRLEVFKEIYPQILEMSLAEKSPFGEFKKLLEQFGNDNIIRNDTQFQSLAQALVSVGQTIVAQSQNTALQMILGGDENIVNQANINLTNAQTETEKANANLVKRQTAQIDDELELKEQSVNIDKSLSIEKEKLLQAQTETEKANANLVKRQTAQIDDELELKEQSVNIDKSLSIEKEKLLQAQTETEKAKPALIARQTAQIDDNLRIEAAKVTQSVQFGYCTGGLDIPQEIMKLVKEKIENIEKSS
;
A
#
# COMPACT_ATOMS: atom_id res chain seq x y z
N MET A 1 42.52 45.02 18.75
CA MET A 1 43.24 46.29 18.97
C MET A 1 44.37 46.37 17.96
N SER A 2 44.11 46.93 16.78
CA SER A 2 45.16 47.08 15.76
C SER A 2 45.92 48.34 16.09
N ASN A 3 47.22 48.19 16.37
CA ASN A 3 48.16 49.30 16.43
C ASN A 3 48.08 50.04 15.10
N THR A 4 47.44 51.22 15.06
CA THR A 4 47.68 52.21 14.02
C THR A 4 49.14 52.60 14.19
N ASN A 5 50.03 51.85 13.56
CA ASN A 5 51.45 52.19 13.48
C ASN A 5 51.48 53.47 12.64
N VAL A 6 51.45 54.61 13.32
CA VAL A 6 51.55 55.92 12.71
C VAL A 6 52.90 55.92 12.01
N ASP A 7 52.87 55.79 10.69
CA ASP A 7 54.09 55.83 9.89
C ASP A 7 54.57 57.29 9.82
N TYR A 8 55.29 57.68 10.86
CA TYR A 8 55.88 59.01 10.98
C TYR A 8 56.81 59.32 9.81
N ASN A 9 57.47 58.31 9.23
CA ASN A 9 58.33 58.50 8.06
C ASN A 9 57.48 58.87 6.84
N LYS A 10 56.38 58.16 6.61
CA LYS A 10 55.45 58.50 5.53
C LYS A 10 54.82 59.89 5.70
N ARG A 11 54.38 60.24 6.91
CA ARG A 11 53.85 61.59 7.20
C ARG A 11 54.91 62.68 7.00
N LEU A 12 56.16 62.39 7.38
CA LEU A 12 57.28 63.30 7.17
C LEU A 12 57.57 63.52 5.68
N GLU A 13 57.53 62.47 4.86
CA GLU A 13 57.70 62.60 3.41
C GLU A 13 56.57 63.44 2.78
N VAL A 14 55.31 63.15 3.12
CA VAL A 14 54.17 63.97 2.65
C VAL A 14 54.28 65.42 3.13
N PHE A 15 54.74 65.64 4.36
CA PHE A 15 54.98 66.98 4.89
C PHE A 15 56.07 67.72 4.10
N LYS A 16 57.19 67.05 3.79
CA LYS A 16 58.27 67.62 2.97
C LYS A 16 57.81 67.99 1.56
N GLU A 17 56.78 67.33 1.03
CA GLU A 17 56.20 67.63 -0.27
C GLU A 17 55.21 68.80 -0.22
N ILE A 18 54.28 68.79 0.75
CA ILE A 18 53.17 69.75 0.83
C ILE A 18 53.60 71.08 1.46
N TYR A 19 54.46 71.05 2.48
CA TYR A 19 54.88 72.26 3.19
C TYR A 19 55.53 73.32 2.28
N PRO A 20 56.49 72.98 1.39
CA PRO A 20 57.07 73.96 0.47
C PRO A 20 56.02 74.59 -0.45
N GLN A 21 55.04 73.82 -0.94
CA GLN A 21 53.98 74.32 -1.81
C GLN A 21 53.09 75.33 -1.07
N ILE A 22 52.70 75.04 0.17
CA ILE A 22 51.91 75.96 1.01
C ILE A 22 52.73 77.22 1.33
N LEU A 23 54.02 77.07 1.61
CA LEU A 23 54.92 78.20 1.89
C LEU A 23 55.06 79.09 0.65
N GLU A 24 55.27 78.51 -0.53
CA GLU A 24 55.32 79.25 -1.81
C GLU A 24 54.02 80.01 -2.06
N MET A 25 52.86 79.39 -1.85
CA MET A 25 51.56 80.06 -1.96
C MET A 25 51.43 81.20 -0.95
N SER A 26 51.95 81.03 0.26
CA SER A 26 51.91 82.05 1.32
C SER A 26 52.86 83.21 1.05
N LEU A 27 53.94 83.00 0.30
CA LEU A 27 54.91 84.02 -0.11
C LEU A 27 54.65 84.61 -1.51
N ALA A 28 53.65 84.10 -2.22
CA ALA A 28 53.32 84.52 -3.58
C ALA A 28 53.02 86.03 -3.67
N GLU A 29 53.24 86.62 -4.84
CA GLU A 29 53.12 88.07 -5.05
C GLU A 29 51.71 88.65 -4.73
N LYS A 30 50.68 87.83 -4.89
CA LYS A 30 49.27 88.17 -4.58
C LYS A 30 48.84 87.71 -3.18
N SER A 31 49.74 87.16 -2.38
CA SER A 31 49.44 86.79 -1.00
C SER A 31 49.46 88.03 -0.10
N PRO A 32 48.90 87.96 1.12
CA PRO A 32 49.03 89.02 2.11
C PRO A 32 50.51 89.41 2.39
N PHE A 33 51.44 88.46 2.27
CA PHE A 33 52.87 88.74 2.38
C PHE A 33 53.42 89.46 1.15
N GLY A 34 53.05 89.01 -0.04
CA GLY A 34 53.45 89.66 -1.30
C GLY A 34 52.97 91.12 -1.36
N GLU A 35 51.73 91.37 -0.91
CA GLU A 35 51.18 92.72 -0.78
C GLU A 35 51.91 93.54 0.28
N PHE A 36 52.19 92.96 1.46
CA PHE A 36 52.97 93.61 2.50
C PHE A 36 54.38 93.97 2.01
N LYS A 37 55.06 93.06 1.31
CA LYS A 37 56.37 93.30 0.73
C LYS A 37 56.36 94.45 -0.29
N LYS A 38 55.36 94.50 -1.19
CA LYS A 38 55.18 95.62 -2.13
C LYS A 38 54.98 96.96 -1.42
N LEU A 39 54.19 96.96 -0.35
CA LEU A 39 53.97 98.14 0.49
C LEU A 39 55.30 98.61 1.12
N LEU A 40 56.14 97.68 1.60
CA LEU A 40 57.47 97.99 2.11
C LEU A 40 58.42 98.56 1.05
N GLU A 41 58.41 97.99 -0.16
CA GLU A 41 59.22 98.47 -1.28
C GLU A 41 58.81 99.90 -1.70
N GLN A 42 57.51 100.20 -1.69
CA GLN A 42 56.99 101.56 -1.91
C GLN A 42 57.45 102.53 -0.82
N PHE A 43 57.35 102.14 0.46
CA PHE A 43 57.81 102.98 1.57
C PHE A 43 59.32 103.27 1.56
N GLY A 44 60.13 102.32 1.08
CA GLY A 44 61.57 102.50 0.90
C GLY A 44 61.92 103.46 -0.23
N ASN A 45 61.21 103.38 -1.37
CA ASN A 45 61.46 104.21 -2.55
C ASN A 45 61.02 105.69 -2.36
N ASP A 46 60.00 105.95 -1.53
CA ASP A 46 59.47 107.29 -1.28
C ASP A 46 60.24 108.09 -0.20
N ASN A 47 61.41 107.61 0.28
CA ASN A 47 62.22 108.23 1.34
C ASN A 47 61.45 108.53 2.66
N ILE A 48 60.44 107.72 2.99
CA ILE A 48 59.61 107.91 4.19
C ILE A 48 60.30 107.39 5.46
N ILE A 49 61.26 106.46 5.33
CA ILE A 49 62.10 105.98 6.44
C ILE A 49 63.20 107.03 6.69
N ARG A 50 63.04 107.80 7.77
CA ARG A 50 63.90 108.98 8.05
C ARG A 50 64.99 108.72 9.08
N ASN A 51 64.97 107.57 9.77
CA ASN A 51 65.98 107.20 10.77
C ASN A 51 66.10 105.67 10.95
N ASP A 52 67.23 105.25 11.54
CA ASP A 52 67.57 103.84 11.79
C ASP A 52 66.54 103.11 12.68
N THR A 53 65.87 103.82 13.59
CA THR A 53 64.85 103.24 14.47
C THR A 53 63.62 102.77 13.69
N GLN A 54 63.15 103.57 12.73
CA GLN A 54 62.03 103.21 11.85
C GLN A 54 62.39 102.02 10.96
N PHE A 55 63.62 101.99 10.45
CA PHE A 55 64.14 100.85 9.67
C PHE A 55 64.18 99.57 10.53
N GLN A 56 64.66 99.66 11.77
CA GLN A 56 64.70 98.52 12.69
C GLN A 56 63.31 98.00 13.05
N SER A 57 62.34 98.88 13.32
CA SER A 57 60.95 98.47 13.59
C SER A 57 60.31 97.79 12.37
N LEU A 58 60.60 98.26 11.16
CA LEU A 58 60.11 97.68 9.91
C LEU A 58 60.74 96.30 9.63
N ALA A 59 62.04 96.17 9.86
CA ALA A 59 62.76 94.92 9.76
C ALA A 59 62.25 93.89 10.78
N GLN A 60 61.97 94.31 12.02
CA GLN A 60 61.36 93.45 13.04
C GLN A 60 59.94 93.02 12.65
N ALA A 61 59.13 93.91 12.08
CA ALA A 61 57.80 93.57 11.58
C ALA A 61 57.87 92.55 10.44
N LEU A 62 58.79 92.72 9.48
CA LEU A 62 58.98 91.77 8.38
C LEU A 62 59.47 90.40 8.88
N VAL A 63 60.40 90.37 9.83
CA VAL A 63 60.85 89.11 10.47
C VAL A 63 59.70 88.43 11.21
N SER A 64 58.90 89.19 11.96
CA SER A 64 57.74 88.66 12.69
C SER A 64 56.68 88.08 11.75
N VAL A 65 56.37 88.79 10.66
CA VAL A 65 55.43 88.30 9.64
C VAL A 65 55.99 87.05 8.94
N GLY A 66 57.28 87.03 8.58
CA GLY A 66 57.93 85.87 7.99
C GLY A 66 57.90 84.63 8.91
N GLN A 67 58.18 84.82 10.21
CA GLN A 67 58.06 83.75 11.21
C GLN A 67 56.61 83.26 11.36
N THR A 68 55.65 84.17 11.34
CA THR A 68 54.22 83.84 11.41
C THR A 68 53.77 83.03 10.20
N ILE A 69 54.20 83.41 8.99
CA ILE A 69 53.89 82.68 7.76
C ILE A 69 54.47 81.27 7.81
N VAL A 70 55.75 81.14 8.19
CA VAL A 70 56.38 79.82 8.35
C VAL A 70 55.58 78.95 9.32
N ALA A 71 55.22 79.47 10.49
CA ALA A 71 54.45 78.74 11.49
C ALA A 71 53.05 78.35 10.98
N GLN A 72 52.34 79.25 10.29
CA GLN A 72 51.03 78.98 9.73
C GLN A 72 51.10 77.95 8.59
N SER A 73 52.06 78.06 7.68
CA SER A 73 52.24 77.09 6.60
C SER A 73 52.56 75.69 7.14
N GLN A 74 53.40 75.59 8.18
CA GLN A 74 53.67 74.31 8.86
C GLN A 74 52.40 73.74 9.50
N ASN A 75 51.62 74.57 10.22
CA ASN A 75 50.38 74.13 10.85
C ASN A 75 49.34 73.67 9.81
N THR A 76 49.16 74.40 8.71
CA THR A 76 48.24 74.03 7.63
C THR A 76 48.67 72.71 6.97
N ALA A 77 49.96 72.52 6.69
CA ALA A 77 50.47 71.26 6.14
C ALA A 77 50.16 70.07 7.08
N LEU A 78 50.38 70.23 8.38
CA LEU A 78 50.05 69.20 9.37
C LEU A 78 48.55 68.90 9.42
N GLN A 79 47.71 69.93 9.42
CA GLN A 79 46.25 69.76 9.43
C GLN A 79 45.73 69.04 8.17
N MET A 80 46.30 69.34 6.99
CA MET A 80 45.95 68.62 5.76
C MET A 80 46.30 67.14 5.83
N ILE A 81 47.46 66.79 6.40
CA ILE A 81 47.86 65.40 6.60
C ILE A 81 46.91 64.69 7.58
N LEU A 82 46.60 65.33 8.70
CA LEU A 82 45.70 64.76 9.71
C LEU A 82 44.28 64.58 9.19
N GLY A 83 43.74 65.57 8.47
CA GLY A 83 42.43 65.46 7.83
C GLY A 83 42.41 64.41 6.70
N GLY A 84 43.52 64.23 5.98
CA GLY A 84 43.69 63.15 5.02
C GLY A 84 43.61 61.76 5.67
N ASP A 85 44.29 61.57 6.80
CA ASP A 85 44.23 60.33 7.57
C ASP A 85 42.81 60.04 8.09
N GLU A 86 42.13 61.05 8.61
CA GLU A 86 40.74 60.93 9.09
C GLU A 86 39.80 60.51 7.95
N ASN A 87 39.95 61.11 6.76
CA ASN A 87 39.16 60.74 5.58
C ASN A 87 39.41 59.29 5.14
N ILE A 88 40.66 58.82 5.18
CA ILE A 88 41.00 57.42 4.86
C ILE A 88 40.34 56.47 5.85
N VAL A 89 40.41 56.78 7.15
CA VAL A 89 39.77 55.96 8.21
C VAL A 89 38.25 55.96 8.03
N ASN A 90 37.64 57.11 7.77
CA ASN A 90 36.21 57.23 7.53
C ASN A 90 35.78 56.39 6.31
N GLN A 91 36.53 56.44 5.21
CA GLN A 91 36.26 55.63 4.03
C GLN A 91 36.40 54.13 4.31
N ALA A 92 37.42 53.72 5.07
CA ALA A 92 37.60 52.33 5.48
C ALA A 92 36.43 51.84 6.35
N ASN A 93 35.95 52.68 7.27
CA ASN A 93 34.79 52.37 8.10
C ASN A 93 33.51 52.22 7.27
N ILE A 94 33.26 53.13 6.32
CA ILE A 94 32.12 53.03 5.40
C ILE A 94 32.17 51.72 4.61
N ASN A 95 33.33 51.39 4.05
CA ASN A 95 33.52 50.16 3.29
C ASN A 95 33.27 48.92 4.16
N LEU A 96 33.76 48.93 5.41
CA LEU A 96 33.53 47.86 6.37
C LEU A 96 32.04 47.70 6.70
N THR A 97 31.34 48.80 6.98
CA THR A 97 29.90 48.78 7.26
C THR A 97 29.09 48.28 6.06
N ASN A 98 29.45 48.67 4.84
CA ASN A 98 28.80 48.17 3.64
C ASN A 98 29.01 46.65 3.48
N ALA A 99 30.24 46.17 3.66
CA ALA A 99 30.55 44.74 3.61
C ALA A 99 29.79 43.94 4.69
N GLN A 100 29.69 44.48 5.91
CA GLN A 100 28.88 43.90 6.98
C GLN A 100 27.39 43.83 6.59
N THR A 101 26.84 44.91 6.03
CA THR A 101 25.45 44.97 5.58
C THR A 101 25.15 43.95 4.46
N GLU A 102 26.06 43.79 3.51
CA GLU A 102 25.93 42.78 2.45
C GLU A 102 25.99 41.36 3.00
N THR A 103 26.89 41.12 3.96
CA THR A 103 27.00 39.83 4.66
C THR A 103 25.73 39.51 5.45
N GLU A 104 25.16 40.49 6.16
CA GLU A 104 23.89 40.34 6.89
C GLU A 104 22.73 40.05 5.94
N LYS A 105 22.63 40.73 4.79
CA LYS A 105 21.62 40.43 3.76
C LYS A 105 21.77 39.01 3.21
N ALA A 106 22.99 38.57 2.93
CA ALA A 106 23.27 37.22 2.47
C ALA A 106 22.86 36.17 3.52
N ASN A 107 23.20 36.41 4.79
CA ASN A 107 22.80 35.55 5.90
C ASN A 107 21.28 35.51 6.08
N ALA A 108 20.59 36.65 6.01
CA ALA A 108 19.13 36.70 6.09
C ALA A 108 18.46 35.90 4.95
N ASN A 109 19.01 35.96 3.73
CA ASN A 109 18.52 35.16 2.61
C ASN A 109 18.80 33.66 2.79
N LEU A 110 19.95 33.30 3.36
CA LEU A 110 20.27 31.91 3.68
C LEU A 110 19.31 31.35 4.74
N VAL A 111 19.05 32.11 5.81
CA VAL A 111 18.07 31.74 6.84
C VAL A 111 16.69 31.56 6.23
N LYS A 112 16.22 32.50 5.38
CA LYS A 112 14.93 32.35 4.68
C LYS A 112 14.83 31.07 3.86
N ARG A 113 15.89 30.71 3.12
CA ARG A 113 15.94 29.47 2.34
C ARG A 113 15.92 28.24 3.23
N GLN A 114 16.67 28.26 4.34
CA GLN A 114 16.69 27.16 5.30
C GLN A 114 15.32 26.98 5.97
N THR A 115 14.64 28.06 6.35
CA THR A 115 13.27 27.98 6.91
C THR A 115 12.29 27.37 5.91
N ALA A 116 12.31 27.82 4.65
CA ALA A 116 11.44 27.25 3.62
C ALA A 116 11.70 25.75 3.39
N GLN A 117 12.97 25.33 3.38
CA GLN A 117 13.33 23.91 3.27
C GLN A 117 12.82 23.08 4.46
N ILE A 118 12.91 23.61 5.67
CA ILE A 118 12.41 22.94 6.88
C ILE A 118 10.88 22.79 6.81
N ASP A 119 10.17 23.83 6.35
CA ASP A 119 8.71 23.79 6.18
C ASP A 119 8.31 22.72 5.14
N ASP A 120 8.99 22.66 3.99
CA ASP A 120 8.76 21.63 2.96
C ASP A 120 9.04 20.22 3.51
N GLU A 121 10.13 20.02 4.26
CA GLU A 121 10.46 18.72 4.89
C GLU A 121 9.41 18.30 5.93
N LEU A 122 8.87 19.24 6.70
CA LEU A 122 7.80 18.98 7.66
C LEU A 122 6.52 18.53 6.95
N GLU A 123 6.14 19.20 5.86
CA GLU A 123 4.96 18.83 5.07
C GLU A 123 5.12 17.42 4.48
N LEU A 124 6.27 17.11 3.87
CA LEU A 124 6.56 15.78 3.34
C LEU A 124 6.50 14.70 4.42
N LYS A 125 6.99 15.00 5.63
CA LYS A 125 6.96 14.07 6.76
C LYS A 125 5.53 13.86 7.28
N GLU A 126 4.69 14.89 7.29
CA GLU A 126 3.28 14.76 7.63
C GLU A 126 2.54 13.90 6.60
N GLN A 127 2.80 14.11 5.31
CA GLN A 127 2.27 13.28 4.23
C GLN A 127 2.69 11.81 4.38
N SER A 128 3.96 11.53 4.68
CA SER A 128 4.43 10.15 4.87
C SER A 128 3.74 9.45 6.04
N VAL A 129 3.57 10.15 7.16
CA VAL A 129 2.86 9.60 8.34
C VAL A 129 1.39 9.29 7.99
N ASN A 130 0.73 10.14 7.22
CA ASN A 130 -0.66 9.91 6.79
C ASN A 130 -0.78 8.71 5.85
N ILE A 131 0.19 8.52 4.94
CA ILE A 131 0.27 7.34 4.07
C ILE A 131 0.45 6.07 4.91
N ASP A 132 1.40 6.07 5.85
CA ASP A 132 1.67 4.91 6.70
C ASP A 132 0.45 4.50 7.54
N LYS A 133 -0.27 5.49 8.09
CA LYS A 133 -1.51 5.26 8.83
C LYS A 133 -2.59 4.64 7.93
N SER A 134 -2.73 5.13 6.71
CA SER A 134 -3.71 4.61 5.75
C SER A 134 -3.38 3.17 5.33
N LEU A 135 -2.11 2.89 5.04
CA LEU A 135 -1.61 1.55 4.73
C LEU A 135 -1.83 0.58 5.90
N SER A 136 -1.63 1.03 7.15
CA SER A 136 -1.88 0.20 8.33
C SER A 136 -3.36 -0.20 8.44
N ILE A 137 -4.28 0.74 8.24
CA ILE A 137 -5.73 0.49 8.27
C ILE A 137 -6.12 -0.48 7.15
N GLU A 138 -5.57 -0.31 5.94
CA GLU A 138 -5.88 -1.18 4.82
C GLU A 138 -5.35 -2.61 5.03
N LYS A 139 -4.15 -2.76 5.59
CA LYS A 139 -3.60 -4.07 5.98
C LYS A 139 -4.47 -4.77 7.02
N GLU A 140 -4.97 -4.04 8.02
CA GLU A 140 -5.85 -4.61 9.04
C GLU A 140 -7.17 -5.10 8.43
N LYS A 141 -7.79 -4.30 7.55
CA LYS A 141 -9.00 -4.72 6.81
C LYS A 141 -8.77 -5.94 5.95
N LEU A 142 -7.64 -6.01 5.24
CA LEU A 142 -7.27 -7.16 4.42
C LEU A 142 -7.13 -8.42 5.28
N LEU A 143 -6.45 -8.31 6.43
CA LEU A 143 -6.27 -9.43 7.36
C LEU A 143 -7.61 -9.92 7.92
N GLN A 144 -8.51 -9.00 8.25
CA GLN A 144 -9.85 -9.34 8.72
C GLN A 144 -10.65 -10.07 7.62
N ALA A 145 -10.64 -9.55 6.39
CA ALA A 145 -11.31 -10.19 5.27
C ALA A 145 -10.74 -11.60 4.99
N GLN A 146 -9.41 -11.76 5.02
CA GLN A 146 -8.76 -13.07 4.89
C GLN A 146 -9.24 -14.03 5.98
N THR A 147 -9.25 -13.59 7.24
CA THR A 147 -9.71 -14.41 8.38
C THR A 147 -11.17 -14.85 8.21
N GLU A 148 -12.04 -13.95 7.74
CA GLU A 148 -13.44 -14.26 7.47
C GLU A 148 -13.60 -15.27 6.34
N THR A 149 -12.82 -15.14 5.25
CA THR A 149 -12.83 -16.10 4.14
C THR A 149 -12.30 -17.48 4.56
N GLU A 150 -11.25 -17.55 5.37
CA GLU A 150 -10.72 -18.80 5.92
C GLU A 150 -11.77 -19.49 6.81
N LYS A 151 -12.45 -18.73 7.67
CA LYS A 151 -13.53 -19.25 8.51
C LYS A 151 -14.70 -19.77 7.68
N ALA A 152 -15.09 -19.05 6.62
CA ALA A 152 -16.13 -19.50 5.70
C ALA A 152 -15.73 -20.80 4.98
N ASN A 153 -14.50 -20.87 4.48
CA ASN A 153 -13.95 -22.07 3.83
C ASN A 153 -13.90 -23.25 4.80
N ALA A 154 -13.43 -23.06 6.03
CA ALA A 154 -13.41 -24.11 7.05
C ALA A 154 -14.81 -24.66 7.36
N ASN A 155 -15.82 -23.78 7.40
CA ASN A 155 -17.22 -24.20 7.59
C ASN A 155 -17.77 -24.98 6.38
N LEU A 156 -17.41 -24.57 5.16
CA LEU A 156 -17.82 -25.26 3.94
C LEU A 156 -17.22 -26.68 3.89
N VAL A 157 -15.92 -26.81 4.18
CA VAL A 157 -15.25 -28.11 4.28
C VAL A 157 -15.92 -29.01 5.32
N LYS A 158 -16.20 -28.48 6.52
CA LYS A 158 -16.92 -29.25 7.56
C LYS A 158 -18.28 -29.77 7.08
N ARG A 159 -19.05 -28.95 6.38
CA ARG A 159 -20.36 -29.36 5.84
C ARG A 159 -20.22 -30.42 4.75
N GLN A 160 -19.23 -30.27 3.87
CA GLN A 160 -18.96 -31.26 2.82
C GLN A 160 -18.53 -32.60 3.41
N THR A 161 -17.67 -32.60 4.44
CA THR A 161 -17.29 -33.83 5.14
C THR A 161 -18.50 -34.52 5.77
N ALA A 162 -19.36 -33.77 6.47
CA ALA A 162 -20.58 -34.34 7.05
C ALA A 162 -21.51 -34.95 5.99
N GLN A 163 -21.68 -34.28 4.84
CA GLN A 163 -22.49 -34.81 3.74
C GLN A 163 -21.91 -36.11 3.16
N ILE A 164 -20.58 -36.19 3.03
CA ILE A 164 -19.90 -37.41 2.56
C ILE A 164 -20.10 -38.55 3.57
N ASP A 165 -20.00 -38.26 4.87
CA ASP A 165 -20.23 -39.25 5.92
C ASP A 165 -21.68 -39.78 5.89
N ASP A 166 -22.68 -38.89 5.75
CA ASP A 166 -24.09 -39.26 5.61
C ASP A 166 -24.34 -40.11 4.33
N GLU A 167 -23.73 -39.73 3.20
CA GLU A 167 -23.83 -40.49 1.94
C GLU A 167 -23.20 -41.89 2.06
N LEU A 168 -22.07 -42.01 2.76
CA LEU A 168 -21.42 -43.28 3.04
C LEU A 168 -22.30 -44.18 3.91
N GLU A 169 -22.92 -43.63 4.95
CA GLU A 169 -23.83 -44.38 5.82
C GLU A 169 -25.05 -44.89 5.05
N LEU A 170 -25.70 -44.03 4.26
CA LEU A 170 -26.82 -44.43 3.40
C LEU A 170 -26.42 -45.52 2.40
N LYS A 171 -25.22 -45.41 1.82
CA LYS A 171 -24.69 -46.42 0.91
C LYS A 171 -24.43 -47.74 1.61
N GLU A 172 -23.90 -47.74 2.83
CA GLU A 172 -23.71 -48.95 3.63
C GLU A 172 -25.07 -49.61 3.98
N GLN A 173 -26.06 -48.81 4.37
CA GLN A 173 -27.42 -49.29 4.63
C GLN A 173 -28.04 -49.94 3.39
N SER A 174 -27.96 -49.29 2.22
CA SER A 174 -28.48 -49.85 0.96
C SER A 174 -27.81 -51.18 0.59
N VAL A 175 -26.49 -51.30 0.73
CA VAL A 175 -25.77 -52.56 0.51
C VAL A 175 -26.24 -53.67 1.46
N ASN A 176 -26.50 -53.34 2.73
CA ASN A 176 -27.01 -54.31 3.70
C ASN A 176 -28.44 -54.76 3.38
N ILE A 177 -29.29 -53.84 2.93
CA ILE A 177 -30.65 -54.13 2.46
C ILE A 177 -30.59 -55.07 1.24
N ASP A 178 -29.77 -54.76 0.25
CA ASP A 178 -29.62 -55.57 -0.97
C ASP A 178 -29.13 -56.99 -0.66
N LYS A 179 -28.15 -57.15 0.24
CA LYS A 179 -27.70 -58.47 0.71
C LYS A 179 -28.83 -59.25 1.36
N SER A 180 -29.59 -58.61 2.25
CA SER A 180 -30.71 -59.24 2.97
C SER A 180 -31.81 -59.69 2.00
N LEU A 181 -32.20 -58.82 1.07
CA LEU A 181 -33.16 -59.14 0.00
C LEU A 181 -32.69 -60.29 -0.88
N SER A 182 -31.39 -60.36 -1.21
CA SER A 182 -30.84 -61.47 -2.00
C SER A 182 -30.99 -62.80 -1.26
N ILE A 183 -30.64 -62.83 0.03
CA ILE A 183 -30.78 -64.03 0.87
C ILE A 183 -32.25 -64.45 0.97
N GLU A 184 -33.17 -63.50 1.14
CA GLU A 184 -34.60 -63.78 1.27
C GLU A 184 -35.20 -64.28 -0.06
N LYS A 185 -34.81 -63.71 -1.19
CA LYS A 185 -35.17 -64.19 -2.53
C LYS A 185 -34.68 -65.61 -2.76
N GLU A 186 -33.46 -65.95 -2.33
CA GLU A 186 -32.92 -67.30 -2.44
C GLU A 186 -33.74 -68.30 -1.62
N LYS A 187 -34.10 -67.97 -0.37
CA LYS A 187 -34.99 -68.78 0.47
C LYS A 187 -36.37 -68.98 -0.16
N LEU A 188 -36.97 -67.91 -0.68
CA LEU A 188 -38.27 -67.99 -1.36
C LEU A 188 -38.19 -68.91 -2.59
N LEU A 189 -37.13 -68.80 -3.37
CA LEU A 189 -36.89 -69.65 -4.54
C LEU A 189 -36.74 -71.13 -4.15
N GLN A 190 -36.00 -71.42 -3.07
CA GLN A 190 -35.87 -72.77 -2.52
C GLN A 190 -37.24 -73.33 -2.09
N ALA A 191 -38.02 -72.58 -1.32
CA ALA A 191 -39.36 -72.97 -0.88
C ALA A 191 -40.33 -73.18 -2.06
N GLN A 192 -40.29 -72.31 -3.07
CA GLN A 192 -41.06 -72.50 -4.30
C GLN A 192 -40.63 -73.76 -5.05
N THR A 193 -39.32 -74.02 -5.15
CA THR A 193 -38.77 -75.22 -5.80
C THR A 193 -39.23 -76.50 -5.10
N GLU A 194 -39.22 -76.54 -3.76
CA GLU A 194 -39.72 -77.67 -2.97
C GLU A 194 -41.23 -77.88 -3.19
N THR A 195 -42.00 -76.78 -3.23
CA THR A 195 -43.45 -76.83 -3.50
C THR A 195 -43.73 -77.37 -4.90
N GLU A 196 -43.02 -76.91 -5.93
CA GLU A 196 -43.15 -77.42 -7.30
C GLU A 196 -42.75 -78.89 -7.40
N LYS A 197 -41.72 -79.35 -6.67
CA LYS A 197 -41.35 -80.78 -6.60
C LYS A 197 -42.46 -81.65 -5.97
N ALA A 198 -43.21 -81.12 -5.02
CA ALA A 198 -44.28 -81.85 -4.33
C ALA A 198 -45.58 -81.93 -5.15
N LYS A 199 -45.84 -80.97 -6.05
CA LYS A 199 -47.08 -80.91 -6.85
C LYS A 199 -47.39 -82.19 -7.65
N PRO A 200 -46.46 -82.81 -8.41
CA PRO A 200 -46.76 -84.01 -9.19
C PRO A 200 -47.27 -85.17 -8.33
N ALA A 201 -46.71 -85.36 -7.13
CA ALA A 201 -47.16 -86.41 -6.22
C ALA A 201 -48.58 -86.13 -5.70
N LEU A 202 -48.89 -84.86 -5.41
CA LEU A 202 -50.23 -84.44 -4.99
C LEU A 202 -51.26 -84.64 -6.13
N ILE A 203 -50.90 -84.28 -7.36
CA ILE A 203 -51.71 -84.52 -8.56
C ILE A 203 -51.94 -86.01 -8.74
N ALA A 204 -50.89 -86.84 -8.70
CA ALA A 204 -51.02 -88.29 -8.85
C ALA A 204 -51.94 -88.91 -7.79
N ARG A 205 -51.84 -88.45 -6.54
CA ARG A 205 -52.74 -88.86 -5.45
C ARG A 205 -54.19 -88.45 -5.74
N GLN A 206 -54.43 -87.22 -6.19
CA GLN A 206 -55.76 -86.74 -6.56
C GLN A 206 -56.34 -87.53 -7.74
N THR A 207 -55.54 -87.79 -8.78
CA THR A 207 -55.94 -88.62 -9.93
C THR A 207 -56.33 -90.03 -9.48
N ALA A 208 -55.52 -90.69 -8.65
CA ALA A 208 -55.83 -92.01 -8.14
C ALA A 208 -57.12 -92.03 -7.30
N GLN A 209 -57.37 -91.01 -6.48
CA GLN A 209 -58.63 -90.88 -5.74
C GLN A 209 -59.84 -90.69 -6.66
N ILE A 210 -59.69 -89.90 -7.72
CA ILE A 210 -60.75 -89.70 -8.72
C ILE A 210 -61.04 -91.02 -9.46
N ASP A 211 -60.01 -91.75 -9.87
CA ASP A 211 -60.13 -93.05 -10.54
C ASP A 211 -60.80 -94.09 -9.64
N ASP A 212 -60.46 -94.13 -8.35
CA ASP A 212 -61.08 -95.04 -7.39
C ASP A 212 -62.56 -94.69 -7.17
N ASN A 213 -62.88 -93.40 -7.03
CA ASN A 213 -64.27 -92.93 -6.95
C ASN A 213 -65.07 -93.29 -8.21
N LEU A 214 -64.49 -93.12 -9.40
CA LEU A 214 -65.08 -93.53 -10.67
C LEU A 214 -65.34 -95.04 -10.70
N ARG A 215 -64.41 -95.86 -10.23
CA ARG A 215 -64.55 -97.32 -10.16
C ARG A 215 -65.65 -97.75 -9.19
N ILE A 216 -65.71 -97.13 -8.01
CA ILE A 216 -66.77 -97.37 -7.03
C ILE A 216 -68.14 -97.02 -7.64
N GLU A 217 -68.25 -95.88 -8.31
CA GLU A 217 -69.50 -95.44 -8.93
C GLU A 217 -69.92 -96.37 -10.08
N ALA A 218 -68.97 -96.78 -10.94
CA ALA A 218 -69.21 -97.77 -11.99
C ALA A 218 -69.68 -99.13 -11.41
N ALA A 219 -69.09 -99.57 -10.30
CA ALA A 219 -69.50 -100.79 -9.60
C ALA A 219 -70.92 -100.68 -9.02
N LYS A 220 -71.28 -99.53 -8.42
CA LYS A 220 -72.65 -99.25 -7.95
C LYS A 220 -73.65 -99.31 -9.11
N VAL A 221 -73.38 -98.62 -10.21
CA VAL A 221 -74.23 -98.64 -11.42
C VAL A 221 -74.40 -100.07 -11.93
N THR A 222 -73.31 -100.83 -12.05
CA THR A 222 -73.34 -102.24 -12.49
C THR A 222 -74.19 -103.09 -11.56
N GLN A 223 -74.03 -102.94 -10.24
CA GLN A 223 -74.83 -103.66 -9.25
C GLN A 223 -76.32 -103.30 -9.36
N SER A 224 -76.66 -102.02 -9.55
CA SER A 224 -78.04 -101.58 -9.78
C SER A 224 -78.62 -102.17 -11.07
N VAL A 225 -77.86 -102.23 -12.16
CA VAL A 225 -78.26 -102.85 -13.42
C VAL A 225 -78.47 -104.36 -13.25
N GLN A 226 -77.52 -105.06 -12.63
CA GLN A 226 -77.61 -106.50 -12.33
C GLN A 226 -78.83 -106.81 -11.47
N PHE A 227 -79.05 -106.02 -10.41
CA PHE A 227 -80.22 -106.15 -9.55
C PHE A 227 -81.52 -105.90 -10.31
N GLY A 228 -81.59 -104.88 -11.17
CA GLY A 228 -82.77 -104.58 -11.98
C GLY A 228 -83.13 -105.69 -12.96
N TYR A 229 -82.15 -106.35 -13.59
CA TYR A 229 -82.39 -107.54 -14.42
C TYR A 229 -82.82 -108.76 -13.59
N CYS A 230 -82.17 -109.03 -12.45
CA CYS A 230 -82.48 -110.19 -11.61
C CYS A 230 -83.81 -110.08 -10.86
N THR A 231 -84.27 -108.86 -10.56
CA THR A 231 -85.56 -108.61 -9.89
C THR A 231 -86.71 -108.37 -10.87
N GLY A 232 -86.45 -108.48 -12.18
CA GLY A 232 -87.48 -108.37 -13.22
C GLY A 232 -87.98 -106.94 -13.49
N GLY A 233 -87.21 -105.93 -13.11
CA GLY A 233 -87.59 -104.51 -13.27
C GLY A 233 -86.99 -103.80 -14.49
N LEU A 234 -86.00 -104.38 -15.17
CA LEU A 234 -85.41 -103.85 -16.41
C LEU A 234 -85.60 -104.84 -17.56
N ASP A 235 -86.17 -104.37 -18.68
CA ASP A 235 -86.37 -105.16 -19.89
C ASP A 235 -85.02 -105.61 -20.51
N ILE A 236 -84.89 -106.90 -20.80
CA ILE A 236 -83.68 -107.48 -21.40
C ILE A 236 -83.47 -106.87 -22.81
N PRO A 237 -82.27 -106.32 -23.11
CA PRO A 237 -81.98 -105.75 -24.42
C PRO A 237 -82.27 -106.75 -25.55
N GLN A 238 -83.00 -106.31 -26.58
CA GLN A 238 -83.49 -107.18 -27.66
C GLN A 238 -82.38 -107.97 -28.35
N GLU A 239 -81.15 -107.44 -28.42
CA GLU A 239 -80.00 -108.15 -28.99
C GLU A 239 -79.61 -109.39 -28.18
N ILE A 240 -79.60 -109.32 -26.84
CA ILE A 240 -79.31 -110.48 -25.99
C ILE A 240 -80.44 -111.51 -26.11
N MET A 241 -81.68 -111.05 -26.17
CA MET A 241 -82.85 -111.92 -26.33
C MET A 241 -82.85 -112.67 -27.66
N LYS A 242 -82.38 -112.02 -28.74
CA LYS A 242 -82.20 -112.65 -30.06
C LYS A 242 -81.09 -113.71 -30.03
N LEU A 243 -79.96 -113.42 -29.39
CA LEU A 243 -78.83 -114.34 -29.28
C LEU A 243 -79.16 -115.59 -28.45
N VAL A 244 -79.95 -115.43 -27.37
CA VAL A 244 -80.43 -116.55 -26.57
C VAL A 244 -81.41 -117.42 -27.37
N LYS A 245 -82.34 -116.81 -28.12
CA LYS A 245 -83.26 -117.55 -29.00
C LYS A 245 -82.51 -118.35 -30.07
N GLU A 246 -81.54 -117.75 -30.75
CA GLU A 246 -80.72 -118.46 -31.74
C GLU A 246 -79.94 -119.64 -31.12
N LYS A 247 -79.44 -119.50 -29.88
CA LYS A 247 -78.78 -120.61 -29.18
C LYS A 247 -79.74 -121.74 -28.80
N ILE A 248 -80.95 -121.42 -28.32
CA ILE A 248 -81.95 -122.44 -27.96
C ILE A 248 -82.41 -123.19 -29.22
N GLU A 249 -82.70 -122.47 -30.31
CA GLU A 249 -83.11 -123.09 -31.59
C GLU A 249 -82.02 -124.00 -32.19
N ASN A 250 -80.73 -123.71 -31.94
CA ASN A 250 -79.63 -124.57 -32.38
C ASN A 250 -79.42 -125.81 -31.50
N ILE A 251 -79.84 -125.78 -30.23
CA ILE A 251 -79.81 -126.95 -29.33
C ILE A 251 -80.94 -127.92 -29.66
N GLU A 252 -82.15 -127.42 -29.94
CA GLU A 252 -83.32 -128.24 -30.29
C GLU A 252 -83.22 -128.90 -31.69
N LYS A 253 -82.31 -128.44 -32.56
CA LYS A 253 -82.03 -129.10 -33.86
C LYS A 253 -80.95 -130.20 -33.78
N SER A 254 -80.38 -130.46 -32.60
CA SER A 254 -79.30 -131.43 -32.38
C SER A 254 -79.68 -132.59 -31.43
N SER A 255 -80.98 -132.85 -31.19
CA SER A 255 -81.55 -134.01 -30.46
C SER A 255 -82.96 -134.30 -30.96
#